data_AF-A0A2S8GQI6-F1
#
_entry.id   AF-A0A2S8GQI6-F1
#
_cell.length_a   1.000
_cell.length_b   1.000
_cell.length_c   1.000
_cell.angle_alpha   90.00
_cell.angle_beta   90.00
_cell.angle_gamma   90.00
#
_symmetry.space_group_name_H-M   'P 1'
#
loop_
_entity.id
_entity.type
_entity.pdbx_description
1 polymer ?
#
loop_
_entity_poly.entity_id
_entity_poly.type
_entity_poly.pdbx_seq_one_letter_code
_entity_poly.pdbx_strand_id
1 'polypeptide(L)'
;MNLEEGAGLCLDVSQIPETLHDLIPLVERWGFEAQSAQDDFVIAMKLQHPEQVADFNARVDDARDAIMSWQNSLRELRQHKSEMDEKFWSHPYWSFLEVLNIRELTEPEDSPVDEAARQRSALEIRRIRFSTAVEAASSAFRDKEYRQFVDLLEPFEDMLTDVQSKKLEFARSRLS
;
A
#
# COMPACT_ATOMS: atom_id res chain seq x y z
N MET A 1 10.75 6.70 3.39
CA MET A 1 10.01 5.71 4.18
C MET A 1 10.79 4.41 4.17
N ASN A 2 10.99 3.77 5.31
CA ASN A 2 11.67 2.49 5.42
C ASN A 2 10.62 1.37 5.40
N LEU A 3 10.66 0.50 4.39
CA LEU A 3 9.63 -0.53 4.20
C LEU A 3 9.72 -1.65 5.23
N GLU A 4 10.90 -1.89 5.80
CA GLU A 4 11.11 -2.88 6.85
C GLU A 4 10.51 -2.42 8.20
N GLU A 5 10.63 -1.13 8.51
CA GLU A 5 10.13 -0.55 9.78
C GLU A 5 8.63 -0.21 9.72
N GLY A 6 8.12 0.24 8.58
CA GLY A 6 6.73 0.66 8.42
C GLY A 6 6.40 1.95 9.17
N ALA A 7 5.21 2.01 9.77
CA ALA A 7 4.69 3.19 10.47
C ALA A 7 5.34 3.42 11.85
N GLY A 8 5.72 2.34 12.55
CA GLY A 8 6.25 2.42 13.91
C GLY A 8 5.25 3.00 14.91
N LEU A 9 3.95 2.74 14.71
CA LEU A 9 2.90 3.19 15.61
C LEU A 9 3.09 2.52 17.00
N CYS A 10 2.66 3.18 18.07
CA CYS A 10 2.70 2.63 19.42
C CYS A 10 1.28 2.54 19.97
N LEU A 11 0.74 1.33 20.06
CA LEU A 11 -0.63 1.12 20.52
C LEU A 11 -0.71 1.00 22.05
N ASP A 12 -1.79 1.52 22.63
CA ASP A 12 -2.10 1.26 24.04
C ASP A 12 -2.65 -0.17 24.20
N VAL A 13 -1.74 -1.10 24.49
CA VAL A 13 -2.03 -2.53 24.67
C VAL A 13 -3.10 -2.78 25.74
N SER A 14 -3.25 -1.90 26.74
CA SER A 14 -4.21 -2.08 27.83
C SER A 14 -5.67 -2.02 27.37
N GLN A 15 -5.92 -1.43 26.20
CA GLN A 15 -7.25 -1.33 25.60
C GLN A 15 -7.53 -2.43 24.57
N ILE A 16 -6.55 -3.28 24.27
CA ILE A 16 -6.63 -4.31 23.22
C ILE A 16 -6.98 -5.67 23.86
N PRO A 17 -8.00 -6.39 23.35
CA PRO A 17 -8.29 -7.76 23.79
C PRO A 17 -7.10 -8.69 23.60
N GLU A 18 -6.85 -9.57 24.57
CA GLU A 18 -5.74 -10.54 24.53
C GLU A 18 -5.74 -11.39 23.26
N THR A 19 -6.93 -11.72 22.74
CA THR A 19 -7.09 -12.48 21.48
C THR A 19 -6.51 -11.79 20.25
N LEU A 20 -6.22 -10.50 20.32
CA LEU A 20 -5.66 -9.69 19.22
C LEU A 20 -4.22 -9.27 19.46
N HIS A 21 -3.60 -9.67 20.58
CA HIS A 21 -2.24 -9.23 20.93
C HIS A 21 -1.19 -9.67 19.91
N ASP A 22 -1.35 -10.86 19.32
CA ASP A 22 -0.43 -11.38 18.29
C ASP A 22 -0.46 -10.55 16.99
N LEU A 23 -1.52 -9.74 16.79
CA LEU A 23 -1.63 -8.86 15.62
C LEU A 23 -1.02 -7.47 15.87
N ILE A 24 -0.72 -7.09 17.12
CA ILE A 24 -0.21 -5.75 17.47
C ILE A 24 1.01 -5.36 16.63
N PRO A 25 2.08 -6.19 16.49
CA PRO A 25 3.25 -5.79 15.70
C PRO A 25 2.92 -5.54 14.22
N LEU A 26 1.90 -6.24 13.70
CA LEU A 26 1.43 -6.06 12.34
C LEU A 26 0.63 -4.74 12.21
N VAL A 27 -0.26 -4.45 13.15
CA VAL A 27 -0.99 -3.17 13.15
C VAL A 27 -0.03 -1.98 13.33
N GLU A 28 0.96 -2.09 14.20
CA GLU A 28 1.95 -1.03 14.44
C GLU A 28 2.84 -0.75 13.23
N ARG A 29 3.09 -1.76 12.40
CA ARG A 29 3.86 -1.61 11.16
C ARG A 29 3.03 -1.03 10.02
N TRP A 30 1.76 -1.42 9.90
CA TRP A 30 0.94 -1.10 8.72
C TRP A 30 0.00 0.09 8.91
N GLY A 31 -0.35 0.45 10.15
CA GLY A 31 -1.25 1.57 10.45
C GLY A 31 -0.50 2.89 10.56
N PHE A 32 -0.79 3.85 9.67
CA PHE A 32 -0.21 5.19 9.70
C PHE A 32 -1.25 6.21 10.18
N GLU A 33 -0.79 7.28 10.86
CA GLU A 33 -1.66 8.39 11.26
C GLU A 33 -2.18 9.19 10.05
N ALA A 34 -1.39 9.27 8.97
CA ALA A 34 -1.72 9.99 7.76
C ALA A 34 -2.06 9.00 6.62
N GLN A 35 -3.28 9.09 6.09
CA GLN A 35 -3.76 8.22 5.00
C GLN A 35 -2.82 8.21 3.80
N SER A 36 -2.32 9.38 3.37
CA SER A 36 -1.42 9.45 2.21
C SER A 36 -0.11 8.69 2.41
N ALA A 37 0.44 8.71 3.63
CA ALA A 37 1.66 7.96 3.94
C ALA A 37 1.40 6.46 3.97
N GLN A 38 0.21 6.05 4.43
CA GLN A 38 -0.23 4.67 4.37
C GLN A 38 -0.39 4.18 2.93
N ASP A 39 -1.04 4.97 2.08
CA ASP A 39 -1.27 4.62 0.69
C ASP A 39 0.07 4.45 -0.04
N ASP A 40 1.01 5.39 0.14
CA ASP A 40 2.38 5.29 -0.38
C ASP A 40 3.09 4.02 0.12
N PHE A 41 2.92 3.66 1.40
CA PHE A 41 3.52 2.48 2.01
C PHE A 41 2.95 1.20 1.40
N VAL A 42 1.63 1.08 1.36
CA VAL A 42 0.92 -0.09 0.82
C VAL A 42 1.27 -0.27 -0.65
N ILE A 43 1.33 0.81 -1.43
CA ILE A 43 1.80 0.78 -2.81
C ILE A 43 3.23 0.25 -2.87
N ALA A 44 4.16 0.81 -2.10
CA ALA A 44 5.55 0.36 -2.11
C ALA A 44 5.71 -1.11 -1.68
N MET A 45 4.94 -1.58 -0.69
CA MET A 45 4.92 -2.97 -0.25
C MET A 45 4.40 -3.93 -1.33
N LYS A 46 3.30 -3.59 -2.01
CA LYS A 46 2.79 -4.36 -3.16
C LYS A 46 3.80 -4.48 -4.29
N LEU A 47 4.65 -3.47 -4.44
CA LEU A 47 5.65 -3.42 -5.50
C LEU A 47 6.92 -4.20 -5.17
N GLN A 48 7.42 -4.07 -3.95
CA GLN A 48 8.77 -4.52 -3.58
C GLN A 48 8.76 -5.79 -2.74
N HIS A 49 7.66 -6.06 -2.03
CA HIS A 49 7.54 -7.16 -1.06
C HIS A 49 6.16 -7.86 -1.15
N PRO A 50 5.76 -8.38 -2.34
CA PRO A 50 4.45 -9.01 -2.52
C PRO A 50 4.23 -10.22 -1.60
N GLU A 51 5.29 -10.93 -1.20
CA GLU A 51 5.25 -12.02 -0.22
C GLU A 51 4.87 -11.53 1.18
N GLN A 52 5.34 -10.34 1.58
CA GLN A 52 4.98 -9.73 2.86
C GLN A 52 3.54 -9.21 2.84
N VAL A 53 3.05 -8.74 1.69
CA VAL A 53 1.64 -8.39 1.50
C VAL A 53 0.75 -9.63 1.60
N ALA A 54 1.18 -10.77 1.05
CA ALA A 54 0.44 -12.03 1.16
C ALA A 54 0.37 -12.54 2.61
N ASP A 55 1.48 -12.48 3.36
CA ASP A 55 1.51 -12.81 4.79
C ASP A 55 0.62 -11.87 5.60
N PHE A 56 0.72 -10.55 5.34
CA PHE A 56 -0.17 -9.56 5.94
C PHE A 56 -1.64 -9.92 5.69
N ASN A 57 -1.99 -10.23 4.44
CA ASN A 57 -3.36 -10.55 4.07
C ASN A 57 -3.88 -11.77 4.83
N ALA A 58 -3.10 -12.86 4.88
CA ALA A 58 -3.48 -14.08 5.57
C ALA A 58 -3.69 -13.85 7.08
N ARG A 59 -2.79 -13.12 7.72
CA ARG A 59 -2.88 -12.82 9.17
C ARG A 59 -4.07 -11.93 9.51
N VAL A 60 -4.40 -10.97 8.65
CA VAL A 60 -5.59 -10.12 8.82
C VAL A 60 -6.87 -10.93 8.60
N ASP A 61 -6.89 -11.83 7.60
CA ASP A 61 -8.03 -12.71 7.34
C ASP A 61 -8.30 -13.64 8.55
N ASP A 62 -7.25 -14.24 9.13
CA ASP A 62 -7.35 -15.09 10.32
C ASP A 62 -7.87 -14.33 11.56
N ALA A 63 -7.53 -13.04 11.69
CA ALA A 63 -7.92 -12.20 12.83
C ALA A 63 -9.26 -11.47 12.63
N ARG A 64 -9.84 -11.49 11.43
CA ARG A 64 -11.01 -10.68 11.05
C ARG A 64 -12.17 -10.85 12.01
N ASP A 65 -12.55 -12.08 12.32
CA ASP A 65 -13.70 -12.35 13.20
C ASP A 65 -13.47 -11.82 14.62
N ALA A 66 -12.23 -11.89 15.12
CA ALA A 66 -11.87 -11.34 16.43
C ALA A 66 -11.93 -9.80 16.44
N ILE A 67 -11.50 -9.14 15.37
CA ILE A 67 -11.60 -7.67 15.22
C ILE A 67 -13.07 -7.25 15.17
N MET A 68 -13.90 -7.94 14.38
CA MET A 68 -15.34 -7.65 14.30
C MET A 68 -16.06 -7.94 15.63
N SER A 69 -15.66 -8.98 16.36
CA SER A 69 -16.19 -9.26 17.69
C SER A 69 -15.84 -8.14 18.69
N TRP A 70 -14.61 -7.64 18.65
CA TRP A 70 -14.18 -6.50 19.45
C TRP A 70 -14.98 -5.24 19.11
N GLN A 71 -15.17 -4.92 17.82
CA GLN A 71 -16.04 -3.82 17.38
C GLN A 71 -17.43 -3.89 18.05
N ASN A 72 -18.05 -5.06 18.03
CA ASN A 72 -19.39 -5.26 18.59
C ASN A 72 -19.44 -5.07 20.12
N SER A 73 -18.33 -5.24 20.81
CA SER A 73 -18.21 -5.04 22.26
C SER A 73 -18.09 -3.57 22.67
N LEU A 74 -17.61 -2.70 21.76
CA LEU A 74 -17.39 -1.27 22.00
C LEU A 74 -18.72 -0.52 21.86
N ARG A 75 -19.19 0.10 22.95
CA ARG A 75 -20.51 0.75 22.99
C ARG A 75 -20.49 2.14 22.35
N GLU A 76 -19.36 2.80 22.43
CA GLU A 76 -19.05 4.12 21.88
C GLU A 76 -19.26 4.14 20.36
N LEU A 77 -18.95 3.03 19.68
CA LEU A 77 -19.17 2.87 18.24
C LEU A 77 -20.65 2.80 17.84
N ARG A 78 -21.57 2.61 18.78
CA ARG A 78 -23.02 2.59 18.53
C ARG A 78 -23.64 3.98 18.61
N GLN A 79 -22.89 4.97 19.07
CA GLN A 79 -23.35 6.35 19.22
C GLN A 79 -23.13 7.13 17.92
N HIS A 80 -23.88 8.21 17.74
CA HIS A 80 -23.59 9.13 16.66
C HIS A 80 -22.24 9.83 16.92
N LYS A 81 -21.48 10.19 15.87
CA LYS A 81 -20.14 10.78 16.02
C LYS A 81 -20.09 12.02 16.92
N SER A 82 -21.17 12.81 16.94
CA SER A 82 -21.28 14.00 17.81
C SER A 82 -21.49 13.69 19.30
N GLU A 83 -21.76 12.43 19.65
CA GLU A 83 -22.04 11.96 21.00
C GLU A 83 -20.90 11.08 21.55
N MET A 84 -19.96 10.71 20.69
CA MET A 84 -18.80 9.91 21.02
C MET A 84 -17.79 10.72 21.85
N ASP A 85 -17.31 10.14 22.95
CA ASP A 85 -16.24 10.75 23.77
C ASP A 85 -15.00 10.99 22.89
N GLU A 86 -14.43 12.20 22.94
CA GLU A 86 -13.22 12.56 22.20
C GLU A 86 -12.03 11.65 22.55
N LYS A 87 -11.99 11.11 23.77
CA LYS A 87 -10.97 10.13 24.17
C LYS A 87 -11.02 8.85 23.36
N PHE A 88 -12.18 8.52 22.81
CA PHE A 88 -12.36 7.35 21.96
C PHE A 88 -11.76 7.55 20.57
N TRP A 89 -11.46 8.78 20.16
CA TRP A 89 -10.87 9.05 18.84
C TRP A 89 -9.43 8.53 18.74
N SER A 90 -8.74 8.39 19.87
CA SER A 90 -7.41 7.78 19.95
C SER A 90 -7.44 6.30 20.34
N HIS A 91 -8.62 5.66 20.34
CA HIS A 91 -8.74 4.26 20.74
C HIS A 91 -8.05 3.35 19.70
N PRO A 92 -7.26 2.33 20.13
CA PRO A 92 -6.46 1.51 19.22
C PRO A 92 -7.29 0.72 18.21
N TYR A 93 -8.58 0.50 18.49
CA TYR A 93 -9.54 -0.09 17.54
C TYR A 93 -9.47 0.55 16.14
N TRP A 94 -9.27 1.87 16.04
CA TRP A 94 -9.21 2.54 14.74
C TRP A 94 -8.05 2.04 13.87
N SER A 95 -6.89 1.74 14.48
CA SER A 95 -5.75 1.15 13.76
C SER A 95 -6.02 -0.29 13.33
N PHE A 96 -6.79 -1.05 14.12
CA PHE A 96 -7.22 -2.41 13.74
C PHE A 96 -8.27 -2.40 12.63
N LEU A 97 -9.16 -1.41 12.62
CA LEU A 97 -10.07 -1.20 11.49
C LEU A 97 -9.27 -0.85 10.22
N GLU A 98 -8.22 -0.05 10.36
CA GLU A 98 -7.42 0.37 9.22
C GLU A 98 -6.68 -0.79 8.55
N VAL A 99 -6.19 -1.78 9.30
CA VAL A 99 -5.61 -2.98 8.66
C VAL A 99 -6.64 -3.82 7.90
N LEU A 100 -7.91 -3.80 8.31
CA LEU A 100 -8.99 -4.40 7.50
C LEU A 100 -9.21 -3.61 6.21
N ASN A 101 -9.14 -2.28 6.25
CA ASN A 101 -9.23 -1.44 5.05
C ASN A 101 -8.05 -1.69 4.10
N ILE A 102 -6.82 -1.75 4.62
CA ILE A 102 -5.63 -2.07 3.84
C ILE A 102 -5.79 -3.45 3.18
N ARG A 103 -6.33 -4.44 3.91
CA ARG A 103 -6.58 -5.79 3.39
C ARG A 103 -7.49 -5.79 2.16
N GLU A 104 -8.50 -4.92 2.11
CA GLU A 104 -9.37 -4.76 0.94
C GLU A 104 -8.61 -4.17 -0.26
N LEU A 105 -7.65 -3.27 -0.02
CA LEU A 105 -6.82 -2.64 -1.06
C LEU A 105 -5.70 -3.56 -1.60
N THR A 106 -5.30 -4.56 -0.82
CA THR A 106 -4.25 -5.52 -1.13
C THR A 106 -4.79 -6.86 -1.63
N GLU A 107 -6.10 -6.98 -1.84
CA GLU A 107 -6.74 -8.21 -2.30
C GLU A 107 -6.38 -8.59 -3.75
N PRO A 108 -6.33 -9.91 -4.09
CA PRO A 108 -6.15 -10.34 -5.47
C PRO A 108 -7.21 -9.73 -6.40
N GLU A 109 -6.83 -9.44 -7.65
CA GLU A 109 -7.65 -8.75 -8.65
C GLU A 109 -9.02 -9.42 -8.92
N ASP A 110 -9.22 -10.67 -8.51
CA ASP A 110 -10.46 -11.44 -8.70
C ASP A 110 -11.51 -11.27 -7.58
N SER A 111 -11.27 -10.44 -6.55
CA SER A 111 -12.24 -10.22 -5.45
C SER A 111 -13.28 -9.11 -5.74
N PRO A 112 -14.53 -9.21 -5.22
CA PRO A 112 -15.62 -8.25 -5.46
C PRO A 112 -15.50 -6.85 -4.79
N VAL A 113 -14.30 -6.33 -4.52
CA VAL A 113 -14.10 -4.94 -4.01
C VAL A 113 -14.21 -3.91 -5.14
N ASP A 114 -14.66 -2.68 -4.81
CA ASP A 114 -14.99 -1.57 -5.72
C ASP A 114 -13.91 -1.32 -6.79
N GLU A 115 -14.23 -1.72 -8.02
CA GLU A 115 -13.44 -1.57 -9.25
C GLU A 115 -12.85 -0.15 -9.41
N ALA A 116 -13.57 0.88 -8.97
CA ALA A 116 -13.12 2.26 -9.09
C ALA A 116 -11.98 2.61 -8.13
N ALA A 117 -11.94 2.02 -6.93
CA ALA A 117 -10.81 2.16 -6.01
C ALA A 117 -9.59 1.41 -6.56
N ARG A 118 -9.79 0.20 -7.10
CA ARG A 118 -8.75 -0.62 -7.72
C ARG A 118 -8.10 0.06 -8.92
N GLN A 119 -8.89 0.61 -9.83
CA GLN A 119 -8.37 1.33 -11.00
C GLN A 119 -7.56 2.56 -10.60
N ARG A 120 -7.99 3.30 -9.57
CA ARG A 120 -7.22 4.45 -9.05
C ARG A 120 -5.87 4.02 -8.49
N SER A 121 -5.85 3.02 -7.62
CA SER A 121 -4.60 2.49 -7.07
C SER A 121 -3.70 1.88 -8.15
N ALA A 122 -4.25 1.15 -9.12
CA ALA A 122 -3.48 0.58 -10.24
C ALA A 122 -2.84 1.66 -11.12
N LEU A 123 -3.58 2.73 -11.43
CA LEU A 123 -3.05 3.87 -12.18
C LEU A 123 -1.97 4.62 -11.39
N GLU A 124 -2.13 4.77 -10.08
CA GLU A 124 -1.17 5.42 -9.19
C GLU A 124 0.12 4.61 -9.06
N ILE A 125 0.00 3.30 -8.84
CA ILE A 125 1.11 2.34 -8.87
C ILE A 125 1.84 2.42 -10.20
N ARG A 126 1.10 2.45 -11.31
CA ARG A 126 1.68 2.53 -12.66
C ARG A 126 2.44 3.85 -12.86
N ARG A 127 1.92 4.98 -12.36
CA ARG A 127 2.60 6.29 -12.38
C ARG A 127 3.88 6.30 -11.54
N ILE A 128 3.87 5.69 -10.35
CA ILE A 128 5.06 5.61 -9.49
C ILE A 128 6.13 4.74 -10.13
N ARG A 129 5.75 3.57 -10.68
CA ARG A 129 6.65 2.71 -11.47
C ARG A 129 7.24 3.47 -12.65
N PHE A 130 6.42 4.23 -13.37
CA PHE A 130 6.87 5.04 -14.49
C PHE A 130 7.89 6.11 -14.06
N SER A 131 7.63 6.84 -12.98
CA SER A 131 8.56 7.85 -12.45
C SER A 131 9.92 7.24 -12.11
N THR A 132 9.91 6.11 -11.40
CA THR A 132 11.14 5.37 -11.03
C THR A 132 11.87 4.86 -12.28
N ALA A 133 11.13 4.31 -13.24
CA ALA A 133 11.69 3.83 -14.49
C ALA A 133 12.32 4.95 -15.32
N VAL A 134 11.72 6.14 -15.35
CA VAL A 134 12.26 7.32 -16.06
C VAL A 134 13.57 7.80 -15.44
N GLU A 135 13.68 7.81 -14.11
CA GLU A 135 14.92 8.16 -13.41
C GLU A 135 16.04 7.15 -13.72
N ALA A 136 15.76 5.86 -13.58
CA ALA A 136 16.70 4.79 -13.87
C ALA A 136 17.10 4.76 -15.36
N ALA A 137 16.13 4.92 -16.26
CA ALA A 137 16.36 4.96 -17.70
C ALA A 137 17.19 6.17 -18.09
N SER A 138 17.04 7.33 -17.44
CA SER A 138 17.87 8.49 -17.72
C SER A 138 19.36 8.23 -17.47
N SER A 139 19.69 7.45 -16.43
CA SER A 139 21.05 6.98 -16.18
C SER A 139 21.50 5.95 -17.21
N ALA A 140 20.69 4.90 -17.45
CA ALA A 140 21.00 3.87 -18.45
C ALA A 140 21.27 4.44 -19.86
N PHE A 141 20.48 5.45 -20.29
CA PHE A 141 20.69 6.10 -21.59
C PHE A 141 22.01 6.87 -21.66
N ARG A 142 22.38 7.55 -20.57
CA ARG A 142 23.63 8.32 -20.46
C ARG A 142 24.83 7.39 -20.54
N ASP A 143 24.74 6.24 -19.88
CA ASP A 143 25.79 5.23 -19.81
C ASP A 143 25.80 4.31 -21.04
N LYS A 144 24.87 4.53 -21.99
CA LYS A 144 24.70 3.77 -23.24
C LYS A 144 24.29 2.31 -23.03
N GLU A 145 23.72 2.00 -21.87
CA GLU A 145 23.09 0.72 -21.55
C GLU A 145 21.71 0.64 -22.23
N TYR A 146 21.69 0.60 -23.56
CA TYR A 146 20.47 0.76 -24.36
C TYR A 146 19.47 -0.38 -24.16
N ARG A 147 19.92 -1.60 -23.85
CA ARG A 147 19.01 -2.72 -23.52
C ARG A 147 18.25 -2.44 -22.23
N GLN A 148 18.97 -2.07 -21.17
CA GLN A 148 18.36 -1.68 -19.90
C GLN A 148 17.43 -0.47 -20.05
N PHE A 149 17.80 0.50 -20.89
CA PHE A 149 16.93 1.63 -21.20
C PHE A 149 15.59 1.21 -21.82
N VAL A 150 15.63 0.28 -22.79
CA VAL A 150 14.43 -0.24 -23.44
C VAL A 150 13.58 -1.03 -22.45
N ASP A 151 14.20 -1.96 -21.71
CA ASP A 151 13.50 -2.81 -20.74
C ASP A 151 12.77 -1.99 -19.65
N LEU A 152 13.35 -0.85 -19.26
CA LEU A 152 12.75 0.04 -18.25
C LEU A 152 11.53 0.83 -18.77
N LEU A 153 11.53 1.27 -20.03
CA LEU A 153 10.52 2.19 -20.56
C LEU A 153 9.46 1.55 -21.46
N GLU A 154 9.76 0.40 -22.07
CA GLU A 154 8.83 -0.33 -22.95
C GLU A 154 7.47 -0.64 -22.28
N PRO A 155 7.38 -1.01 -20.99
CA PRO A 155 6.09 -1.23 -20.33
C PRO A 155 5.21 0.03 -20.17
N PHE A 156 5.75 1.22 -20.44
CA PHE A 156 5.11 2.52 -20.20
C PHE A 156 5.02 3.38 -21.46
N GLU A 157 5.05 2.80 -22.66
CA GLU A 157 5.04 3.53 -23.93
C GLU A 157 3.91 4.57 -24.06
N ASP A 158 2.73 4.25 -23.56
CA ASP A 158 1.55 5.13 -23.55
C ASP A 158 1.69 6.33 -22.60
N MET A 159 2.67 6.31 -21.70
CA MET A 159 2.95 7.36 -20.72
C MET A 159 4.16 8.23 -21.09
N LEU A 160 4.89 7.88 -22.16
CA LEU A 160 6.10 8.58 -22.57
C LEU A 160 5.78 9.94 -23.20
N THR A 161 6.61 10.93 -22.88
CA THR A 161 6.67 12.18 -23.62
C THR A 161 7.31 11.96 -25.00
N ASP A 162 7.03 12.83 -25.97
CA ASP A 162 7.63 12.79 -27.32
C ASP A 162 9.15 12.63 -27.32
N VAL A 163 9.84 13.27 -26.36
CA VAL A 163 11.29 13.19 -26.22
C VAL A 163 11.73 11.80 -25.74
N GLN A 164 11.02 11.22 -24.79
CA GLN A 164 11.32 9.88 -24.26
C GLN A 164 11.02 8.80 -25.32
N SER A 165 9.91 8.92 -26.05
CA SER A 165 9.57 8.00 -27.15
C SER A 165 10.64 8.00 -28.24
N LYS A 166 11.14 9.18 -28.65
CA LYS A 166 12.26 9.28 -29.60
C LYS A 166 13.56 8.66 -29.08
N LYS A 167 13.83 8.77 -27.78
CA LYS A 167 14.98 8.11 -27.15
C LYS A 167 14.81 6.59 -27.13
N LEU A 168 13.60 6.10 -26.91
CA LEU A 168 13.28 4.67 -26.93
C LEU A 168 13.46 4.08 -28.32
N GLU A 169 12.95 4.76 -29.36
CA GLU A 169 13.19 4.39 -30.76
C GLU A 169 14.67 4.36 -31.11
N PHE A 170 15.42 5.40 -30.71
CA PHE A 170 16.86 5.45 -30.90
C PHE A 170 17.58 4.27 -30.21
N ALA A 171 17.26 4.01 -28.93
CA ALA A 171 17.86 2.91 -28.18
C ALA A 171 17.58 1.55 -28.84
N ARG A 172 16.34 1.31 -29.30
CA ARG A 172 15.97 0.10 -30.07
C ARG A 172 16.81 -0.04 -31.34
N SER A 173 17.00 1.04 -32.09
CA SER A 173 17.83 1.02 -33.31
C SER A 173 19.33 0.73 -33.07
N ARG A 174 19.80 0.83 -31.82
CA ARG A 174 21.18 0.47 -31.43
C ARG A 174 21.34 -0.99 -31.04
N LEU A 175 20.23 -1.70 -30.82
CA LEU A 175 20.19 -3.11 -30.43
C LEU A 175 19.86 -4.04 -31.61
N SER A 176 19.31 -3.48 -32.68
CA SER A 176 19.13 -4.11 -34.01
C SER A 176 20.41 -4.09 -34.81
#